data_AF-A0A6V7IDV9-F1
#
_entry.id   AF-A0A6V7IDV9-F1
#
_cell.length_a   1.000
_cell.length_b   1.000
_cell.length_c   1.000
_cell.angle_alpha   90.00
_cell.angle_beta   90.00
_cell.angle_gamma   90.00
#
_symmetry.space_group_name_H-M   'P 1'
#
loop_
_entity.id
_entity.type
_entity.pdbx_description
1 polymer ?
#
loop_
_entity_poly.entity_id
_entity_poly.type
_entity_poly.pdbx_seq_one_letter_code
_entity_poly.pdbx_strand_id
1 'polypeptide(L)' 'VPDGAFSMTIGKLSWLANQVAVVGGNCSITVLDSEGNEVYWSVMGDVVRSIGILDFDGDGENE' A
#
# COMPACT_ATOMS: atom_id res chain seq x y z
N VAL A 1 -5.52 -11.39 3.54
CA VAL A 1 -4.75 -10.55 4.48
C VAL A 1 -5.12 -10.96 5.91
N PRO A 2 -4.22 -11.67 6.62
CA PRO A 2 -4.50 -12.19 7.96
C PRO A 2 -4.67 -11.10 9.03
N ASP A 3 -4.09 -9.91 8.84
CA ASP A 3 -4.16 -8.78 9.78
C ASP A 3 -5.42 -7.91 9.65
N GLY A 4 -6.34 -8.30 8.76
CA GLY A 4 -7.52 -7.51 8.41
C GLY A 4 -7.27 -6.47 7.32
N ALA A 5 -8.35 -5.89 6.80
CA ALA A 5 -8.33 -4.83 5.79
C ALA A 5 -9.21 -3.67 6.28
N PHE A 6 -8.60 -2.70 6.95
CA PHE A 6 -9.28 -1.55 7.55
C PHE A 6 -9.26 -0.30 6.67
N SER A 7 -8.24 -0.20 5.83
CA SER A 7 -8.12 0.84 4.80
C SER A 7 -7.57 0.21 3.53
N MET A 8 -7.98 0.70 2.37
CA MET A 8 -7.41 0.28 1.10
C MET A 8 -7.38 1.43 0.11
N THR A 9 -6.40 1.43 -0.78
CA THR A 9 -6.37 2.30 -1.94
C THR A 9 -5.76 1.56 -3.12
N ILE A 10 -6.02 2.05 -4.33
CA ILE A 10 -5.41 1.56 -5.56
C ILE A 10 -4.64 2.72 -6.16
N GLY A 11 -3.39 2.48 -6.53
CA GLY A 11 -2.59 3.51 -7.17
C GLY A 11 -1.33 2.94 -7.81
N LYS A 12 -0.58 3.83 -8.44
CA LYS A 12 0.72 3.52 -9.01
C LYS A 12 1.80 4.00 -8.04
N LEU A 13 2.47 3.06 -7.42
CA LEU A 13 3.71 3.28 -6.69
C LEU A 13 4.84 3.26 -7.70
N SER A 14 5.74 4.23 -7.63
CA SER A 14 6.66 4.49 -8.73
C SER A 14 7.73 3.43 -8.97
N TRP A 15 8.12 2.70 -7.92
CA TRP A 15 9.00 1.54 -8.06
C TRP A 15 8.29 0.29 -8.62
N LEU A 16 6.99 0.37 -8.93
CA LEU A 16 6.19 -0.72 -9.50
C LEU A 16 5.63 -0.31 -10.87
N ALA A 17 5.77 -1.22 -11.85
CA ALA A 17 5.33 -0.93 -13.22
C ALA A 17 3.80 -0.84 -13.36
N ASN A 18 3.07 -1.58 -12.53
CA ASN A 18 1.62 -1.75 -12.61
C ASN A 18 0.91 -1.05 -11.46
N GLN A 19 -0.40 -0.81 -11.64
CA GLN A 19 -1.26 -0.44 -10.52
C GLN A 19 -1.27 -1.56 -9.48
N VAL A 20 -1.25 -1.16 -8.21
CA VAL A 20 -1.26 -2.07 -7.08
C VAL A 20 -2.36 -1.69 -6.10
N ALA A 21 -2.81 -2.68 -5.34
CA ALA A 21 -3.71 -2.46 -4.21
C ALA A 21 -2.86 -2.37 -2.93
N VAL A 22 -2.96 -1.25 -2.22
CA VAL A 22 -2.33 -1.06 -0.91
C VAL A 22 -3.39 -1.25 0.16
N VAL A 23 -3.17 -2.21 1.04
CA VAL A 23 -4.10 -2.63 2.09
C VAL A 23 -3.47 -2.36 3.45
N GLY A 24 -4.18 -1.64 4.31
CA GLY A 24 -3.82 -1.36 5.68
C GLY A 24 -4.60 -2.23 6.65
N GLY A 25 -3.88 -2.93 7.54
CA GLY A 25 -4.42 -3.84 8.53
C GLY A 25 -4.05 -3.45 9.96
N ASN A 26 -4.13 -4.44 10.86
CA ASN A 26 -3.69 -4.31 12.24
C ASN A 26 -2.15 -4.30 12.31
N CYS A 27 -1.55 -3.11 12.43
CA CYS A 27 -0.10 -2.93 12.48
C CYS A 27 0.65 -3.42 11.22
N SER A 28 -0.01 -3.42 10.05
CA SER A 28 0.64 -3.81 8.79
C SER A 28 0.12 -3.04 7.58
N ILE A 29 0.99 -2.90 6.59
CA ILE A 29 0.63 -2.59 5.21
C ILE A 29 1.04 -3.76 4.33
N THR A 30 0.15 -4.13 3.40
CA THR A 30 0.38 -5.13 2.36
C THR A 30 0.09 -4.52 0.99
N VAL A 31 0.99 -4.70 0.04
CA VAL A 31 0.80 -4.29 -1.35
C VAL A 31 0.62 -5.53 -2.21
N LEU A 32 -0.45 -5.54 -3.00
CA LEU A 32 -0.82 -6.64 -3.89
C LEU A 32 -0.75 -6.21 -5.34
N ASP A 33 -0.23 -7.08 -6.21
CA ASP A 33 -0.32 -6.90 -7.66
C ASP A 33 -1.72 -7.24 -8.21
N SER A 34 -1.89 -7.12 -9.53
CA SER A 34 -3.16 -7.43 -10.21
C SER A 34 -3.56 -8.90 -10.17
N GLU A 35 -2.61 -9.81 -9.90
CA GLU A 35 -2.84 -11.24 -9.75
C GLU A 35 -3.16 -11.63 -8.30
N GLY A 36 -3.02 -10.68 -7.36
CA GLY A 36 -3.24 -10.87 -5.93
C GLY A 36 -2.01 -11.37 -5.19
N ASN A 37 -0.81 -11.34 -5.81
CA ASN A 37 0.42 -11.69 -5.15
C ASN A 37 0.91 -10.53 -4.28
N GLU A 38 1.48 -10.85 -3.12
CA GLU A 38 2.14 -9.87 -2.26
C GLU A 38 3.48 -9.44 -2.87
N VAL A 39 3.60 -8.14 -3.16
CA VAL A 39 4.83 -7.53 -3.70
C VAL A 39 5.57 -6.70 -2.66
N TYR A 40 4.89 -6.29 -1.58
CA TYR A 40 5.49 -5.59 -0.47
C TYR A 40 4.69 -5.80 0.81
N TRP A 41 5.40 -5.88 1.93
CA TRP A 41 4.81 -5.93 3.27
C TRP A 41 5.70 -5.21 4.26
N SER A 42 5.08 -4.47 5.19
CA SER A 42 5.80 -3.81 6.27
C SER A 42 4.94 -3.64 7.53
N VAL A 43 5.61 -3.52 8.68
CA VAL A 43 4.99 -3.32 9.99
C VAL A 43 4.68 -1.85 10.20
N MET A 44 3.49 -1.56 10.73
CA MET A 44 3.06 -0.24 11.15
C MET A 44 3.00 -0.15 12.67
N GLY A 45 3.15 1.05 13.21
CA GLY A 45 3.17 1.28 14.66
C GLY A 45 1.84 0.99 15.35
N ASP A 46 0.73 1.04 14.61
CA ASP A 46 -0.63 0.77 15.09
C ASP A 46 -1.56 0.44 13.89
N VAL A 47 -2.86 0.31 14.14
CA VAL A 47 -3.91 0.10 13.15
C VAL A 47 -3.90 1.18 12.06
N VAL A 48 -3.76 0.74 10.80
CA VAL A 48 -3.81 1.63 9.64
C VAL A 48 -5.26 1.99 9.31
N ARG A 49 -5.61 3.28 9.42
CA ARG A 49 -6.99 3.77 9.24
C ARG A 49 -7.25 4.48 7.92
N SER A 50 -6.21 5.01 7.28
CA SER A 50 -6.29 5.71 6.01
C SER A 50 -4.95 5.55 5.29
N ILE A 51 -4.99 5.46 3.97
CA ILE A 51 -3.81 5.38 3.10
C ILE A 51 -4.00 6.40 1.98
N GLY A 52 -2.97 7.20 1.72
CA GLY A 52 -2.86 8.07 0.56
C GLY A 52 -1.62 7.72 -0.22
N ILE A 53 -1.73 7.73 -1.55
CA ILE A 53 -0.60 7.61 -2.48
C ILE A 53 -0.41 8.98 -3.07
N LEU A 54 0.75 9.59 -2.85
CA LEU A 54 1.09 10.91 -3.33
C LEU A 54 2.59 11.02 -3.53
N ASP A 55 2.97 11.86 -4.47
CA ASP A 55 4.30 12.43 -4.57
C ASP A 55 4.50 13.43 -3.42
N PHE A 56 5.23 13.01 -2.39
CA PHE A 56 5.48 13.81 -1.20
C PHE A 56 6.70 14.73 -1.35
N ASP A 57 7.72 14.30 -2.09
CA ASP A 57 8.98 15.04 -2.23
C ASP A 57 9.05 15.92 -3.50
N GLY A 58 8.11 15.77 -4.41
CA GLY A 58 7.95 16.53 -5.64
C GLY A 58 8.81 16.04 -6.81
N ASP A 59 9.32 14.81 -6.77
CA ASP A 59 10.15 14.23 -7.83
C ASP A 59 9.34 13.65 -9.01
N GLY A 60 8.01 13.67 -8.91
CA GLY A 60 7.09 13.13 -9.91
C GLY A 60 6.78 11.65 -9.73
N GLU A 61 7.30 11.03 -8.68
CA GLU A 61 7.10 9.64 -8.31
C GLU A 61 6.22 9.55 -7.05
N ASN A 62 5.26 8.62 -7.02
CA ASN A 62 4.42 8.45 -5.82
C ASN A 62 5.04 7.44 -4.87
N GLU A 63 5.03 7.80 -3.59
CA GLU A 63 5.46 6.96 -2.46
C GLU A 63 4.29 6.23 -1.76
#